data_AF-A0A6P9C804-F1
#
_entry.id   AF-A0A6P9C804-F1
#
_cell.length_a   1.000
_cell.length_b   1.000
_cell.length_c   1.000
_cell.angle_alpha   90.00
_cell.angle_beta   90.00
_cell.angle_gamma   90.00
#
_symmetry.space_group_name_H-M   'P 1'
#
loop_
_entity.id
_entity.type
_entity.pdbx_description
1 polymer ?
#
loop_
_entity_poly.entity_id
_entity_poly.type
_entity_poly.pdbx_seq_one_letter_code
_entity_poly.pdbx_strand_id
1 'polypeptide(L)'
;MCWIIQNADGPFASCHSLVNPEPYLTNCILDVYASAGEPSILCLSIQTYVAACQRANVTLRPWRIGSFCDPDCPANSHYELCQLPCQGFCAGATLTHLCNPLCAEGCVCDAGYLWSGNKCIRHEQCGCEHNGRYYNVGDLFWLSDCTKRCSCENSSTFLCVPASCNPGQQCAIQDGKLGCKNQLTTCTVSGDPHYFTFDGAIAHFQGSCAYEISNTPNSSLDFSFRVVATNKNFRNPRVSFIYRVDIWLTFKQFSSHVVLEQGKDVKVKTTS
;
A
#
# COMPACT_ATOMS: atom_id res chain seq x y z
N MET A 1 -39.09 17.13 -9.58
CA MET A 1 -37.83 17.88 -9.81
C MET A 1 -36.98 17.30 -10.94
N CYS A 2 -37.00 15.99 -11.20
CA CYS A 2 -36.31 15.37 -12.35
C CYS A 2 -36.67 15.94 -13.73
N TRP A 3 -37.83 16.59 -13.85
CA TRP A 3 -38.33 17.19 -15.10
C TRP A 3 -37.36 18.19 -15.76
N ILE A 4 -36.42 18.78 -14.99
CA ILE A 4 -35.38 19.66 -15.53
C ILE A 4 -34.56 18.99 -16.64
N ILE A 5 -34.42 17.66 -16.61
CA ILE A 5 -33.71 16.84 -17.60
C ILE A 5 -34.34 16.99 -18.99
N GLN A 6 -35.67 17.03 -19.09
CA GLN A 6 -36.41 17.06 -20.37
C GLN A 6 -37.01 18.43 -20.70
N ASN A 7 -36.74 19.46 -19.89
CA ASN A 7 -37.30 20.79 -20.12
C ASN A 7 -36.72 21.40 -21.41
N ALA A 8 -37.58 21.61 -22.42
CA ALA A 8 -37.19 22.17 -23.72
C ALA A 8 -36.65 23.61 -23.62
N ASP A 9 -37.05 24.36 -22.58
CA ASP A 9 -36.53 25.70 -22.30
C ASP A 9 -35.49 25.70 -21.16
N GLY A 10 -35.06 24.50 -20.73
CA GLY A 10 -34.17 24.29 -19.60
C GLY A 10 -32.68 24.40 -19.93
N PRO A 11 -31.81 24.23 -18.91
CA PRO A 11 -30.37 24.35 -19.08
C PRO A 11 -29.75 23.29 -20.00
N PHE A 12 -30.47 22.20 -20.26
CA PHE A 12 -30.01 21.06 -21.07
C PHE A 12 -30.64 21.00 -22.47
N ALA A 13 -31.42 22.00 -22.87
CA ALA A 13 -32.14 22.01 -24.15
C ALA A 13 -31.22 21.78 -25.37
N SER A 14 -30.01 22.35 -25.34
CA SER A 14 -29.01 22.17 -26.40
C SER A 14 -28.47 20.74 -26.53
N CYS A 15 -28.68 19.90 -25.52
CA CYS A 15 -28.21 18.51 -25.49
C CYS A 15 -29.25 17.50 -25.98
N HIS A 16 -30.55 17.84 -25.92
CA HIS A 16 -31.64 16.89 -26.19
C HIS A 16 -31.58 16.23 -27.57
N SER A 17 -31.06 16.93 -28.57
CA SER A 17 -30.89 16.42 -29.94
C SER A 17 -29.73 15.41 -30.08
N LEU A 18 -28.79 15.40 -29.12
CA LEU A 18 -27.60 14.56 -29.13
C LEU A 18 -27.67 13.42 -28.12
N VAL A 19 -28.34 13.66 -26.97
CA VAL A 19 -28.53 12.67 -25.91
C VAL A 19 -30.01 12.65 -25.52
N ASN A 20 -30.67 11.52 -25.78
CA ASN A 20 -32.08 11.33 -25.43
C ASN A 20 -32.30 11.49 -23.91
N PRO A 21 -33.11 12.47 -23.46
CA PRO A 21 -33.34 12.71 -22.03
C PRO A 21 -34.24 11.68 -21.35
N GLU A 22 -35.06 10.92 -22.09
CA GLU A 22 -36.10 10.05 -21.51
C GLU A 22 -35.54 8.98 -20.55
N PRO A 23 -34.48 8.21 -20.90
CA PRO A 23 -33.96 7.20 -19.99
C PRO A 23 -33.40 7.80 -18.70
N TYR A 24 -32.78 8.99 -18.77
CA TYR A 24 -32.22 9.68 -17.62
C TYR A 24 -33.30 10.25 -16.71
N LEU A 25 -34.39 10.76 -17.30
CA LEU A 25 -35.56 11.19 -16.55
C LEU A 25 -36.21 10.02 -15.81
N THR A 26 -36.44 8.91 -16.51
CA THR A 26 -37.03 7.70 -15.93
C THR A 26 -36.17 7.17 -14.79
N ASN A 27 -34.85 7.06 -14.98
CA ASN A 27 -33.91 6.67 -13.92
C ASN A 27 -33.93 7.65 -12.74
N CYS A 28 -33.92 8.97 -12.98
CA CYS A 28 -34.00 9.95 -11.91
C CYS A 28 -35.26 9.78 -11.06
N ILE A 29 -36.42 9.54 -11.68
CA ILE A 29 -37.68 9.33 -10.95
C ILE A 29 -37.59 8.06 -10.10
N LEU A 30 -37.04 6.98 -10.66
CA LEU A 30 -36.86 5.71 -9.96
C LEU A 30 -35.88 5.84 -8.77
N ASP A 31 -34.72 6.48 -8.98
CA ASP A 31 -33.69 6.66 -7.94
C ASP A 31 -34.20 7.53 -6.78
N VAL A 32 -34.87 8.64 -7.10
CA VAL A 32 -35.46 9.53 -6.09
C VAL A 32 -36.58 8.82 -5.33
N TYR A 33 -37.40 8.01 -6.02
CA TYR A 33 -38.43 7.21 -5.36
C TYR A 33 -37.82 6.16 -4.43
N ALA A 34 -36.83 5.40 -4.91
CA ALA A 34 -36.15 4.36 -4.15
C ALA A 34 -35.39 4.90 -2.93
N SER A 35 -34.91 6.15 -2.99
CA SER A 35 -34.25 6.85 -1.90
C SER A 35 -35.19 7.62 -0.96
N ALA A 36 -36.51 7.40 -1.06
CA ALA A 36 -37.53 8.10 -0.27
C ALA A 36 -37.44 9.64 -0.36
N GLY A 37 -36.97 10.16 -1.50
CA GLY A 37 -36.90 11.60 -1.76
C GLY A 37 -35.62 12.29 -1.30
N GLU A 38 -34.54 11.55 -1.04
CA GLU A 38 -33.26 12.11 -0.61
C GLU A 38 -32.72 13.15 -1.63
N PRO A 39 -32.53 14.44 -1.25
CA PRO A 39 -32.16 15.49 -2.20
C PRO A 39 -30.82 15.26 -2.91
N SER A 40 -29.87 14.61 -2.25
CA SER A 40 -28.56 14.30 -2.83
C SER A 40 -28.66 13.34 -4.02
N ILE A 41 -29.62 12.40 -3.98
CA ILE A 41 -29.86 11.43 -5.06
C ILE A 41 -30.43 12.12 -6.29
N LEU A 42 -31.38 13.05 -6.12
CA LEU A 42 -31.89 13.87 -7.23
C LEU A 42 -30.74 14.58 -7.96
N CYS A 43 -29.85 15.22 -7.21
CA CYS A 43 -28.74 15.98 -7.77
C CYS A 43 -27.71 15.08 -8.47
N LEU A 44 -27.43 13.90 -7.89
CA LEU A 44 -26.58 12.90 -8.51
C LEU A 44 -27.17 12.39 -9.83
N SER A 45 -28.47 12.04 -9.85
CA SER A 45 -29.15 11.59 -11.06
C SER A 45 -29.15 12.67 -12.15
N ILE A 46 -29.39 13.95 -11.83
CA ILE A 46 -29.27 15.04 -12.81
C ILE A 46 -27.83 15.18 -13.32
N GLN A 47 -26.83 15.09 -12.43
CA GLN A 47 -25.41 15.17 -12.80
C GLN A 47 -25.00 14.06 -13.77
N THR A 48 -25.63 12.88 -13.74
CA THR A 48 -25.37 11.82 -14.74
C THR A 48 -25.74 12.27 -16.15
N TYR A 49 -26.85 12.99 -16.33
CA TYR A 49 -27.26 13.52 -17.63
C TYR A 49 -26.32 14.64 -18.09
N VAL A 50 -25.90 15.51 -17.15
CA VAL A 50 -24.91 16.55 -17.41
C VAL A 50 -23.61 15.95 -17.94
N ALA A 51 -23.08 14.91 -17.29
CA ALA A 51 -21.88 14.21 -17.73
C ALA A 51 -22.04 13.58 -19.13
N ALA A 52 -23.23 13.04 -19.46
CA ALA A 52 -23.51 12.52 -20.80
C ALA A 52 -23.49 13.63 -21.86
N CYS A 53 -24.10 14.78 -21.57
CA CYS A 53 -24.10 15.95 -22.45
C CYS A 53 -22.69 16.52 -22.66
N GLN A 54 -21.87 16.59 -21.61
CA GLN A 54 -20.48 17.03 -21.70
C GLN A 54 -19.63 16.06 -22.56
N ARG A 55 -19.86 14.76 -22.43
CA ARG A 55 -19.22 13.74 -23.29
C ARG A 55 -19.67 13.82 -24.75
N ALA A 56 -20.88 14.32 -25.01
CA ALA A 56 -21.35 14.68 -26.33
C ALA A 56 -20.81 16.04 -26.82
N ASN A 57 -19.86 16.64 -26.08
CA ASN A 57 -19.21 17.91 -26.37
C ASN A 57 -20.20 19.09 -26.50
N VAL A 58 -21.24 19.10 -25.65
CA VAL A 58 -22.25 20.15 -25.61
C VAL A 58 -21.91 21.17 -24.52
N THR A 59 -21.92 22.45 -24.88
CA THR A 59 -21.85 23.55 -23.91
C THR A 59 -23.20 23.71 -23.22
N LEU A 60 -23.23 23.42 -21.92
CA LEU A 60 -24.43 23.53 -21.09
C LEU A 60 -24.53 24.90 -20.41
N ARG A 61 -25.76 25.27 -20.03
CA ARG A 61 -26.02 26.42 -19.16
C ARG A 61 -25.96 26.01 -17.69
N PRO A 62 -25.69 26.93 -16.75
CA PRO A 62 -25.74 26.64 -15.31
C PRO A 62 -27.08 26.01 -14.90
N TRP A 63 -27.00 24.89 -14.18
CA TRP A 63 -28.17 24.15 -13.71
C TRP A 63 -28.27 24.08 -12.17
N ARG A 64 -27.12 24.18 -11.48
CA ARG A 64 -27.04 24.40 -10.02
C ARG A 64 -27.17 25.90 -9.77
N ILE A 65 -28.26 26.34 -9.16
CA ILE A 65 -28.57 27.76 -8.96
C ILE A 65 -29.12 27.97 -7.54
N GLY A 66 -28.55 28.93 -6.81
CA GLY A 66 -28.93 29.19 -5.42
C GLY A 66 -28.74 27.95 -4.57
N SER A 67 -29.76 27.54 -3.81
CA SER A 67 -29.72 26.33 -2.99
C SER A 67 -30.06 25.04 -3.74
N PHE A 68 -30.40 25.11 -5.03
CA PHE A 68 -30.75 23.91 -5.80
C PHE A 68 -29.49 23.16 -6.21
N CYS A 69 -29.31 21.98 -5.59
CA CYS A 69 -28.15 21.12 -5.81
C CYS A 69 -26.83 21.85 -5.59
N ASP A 70 -26.74 22.63 -4.50
CA ASP A 70 -25.56 23.39 -4.12
C ASP A 70 -24.33 22.46 -4.02
N PRO A 71 -23.25 22.73 -4.77
CA PRO A 71 -22.07 21.87 -4.76
C PRO A 71 -21.29 22.00 -3.44
N ASP A 72 -20.97 20.87 -2.83
CA ASP A 72 -20.09 20.81 -1.66
C ASP A 72 -18.63 20.66 -2.12
N CYS A 73 -17.93 21.78 -2.22
CA CYS A 73 -16.53 21.82 -2.59
C CYS A 73 -15.62 21.96 -1.35
N PRO A 74 -14.49 21.23 -1.29
CA PRO A 74 -13.58 21.34 -0.15
C PRO A 74 -12.98 22.74 -0.01
N ALA A 75 -12.38 23.03 1.14
CA ALA A 75 -11.72 24.31 1.37
C ALA A 75 -10.66 24.61 0.29
N ASN A 76 -10.57 25.89 -0.09
CA ASN A 76 -9.70 26.40 -1.17
C ASN A 76 -10.03 25.82 -2.56
N SER A 77 -11.31 25.59 -2.81
CA SER A 77 -11.82 25.14 -4.11
C SER A 77 -13.18 25.74 -4.37
N HIS A 78 -13.57 25.80 -5.64
CA HIS A 78 -14.88 26.26 -6.06
C HIS A 78 -15.46 25.35 -7.14
N TYR A 79 -16.75 25.47 -7.38
CA TYR A 79 -17.46 24.69 -8.39
C TYR A 79 -17.27 25.29 -9.77
N GLU A 80 -17.00 24.43 -10.76
CA GLU A 80 -17.08 24.76 -12.17
C GLU A 80 -17.96 23.75 -12.92
N LEU A 81 -18.84 24.26 -13.78
CA LEU A 81 -19.68 23.41 -14.62
C LEU A 81 -18.86 22.66 -15.67
N CYS A 82 -17.76 23.21 -16.16
CA CYS A 82 -17.01 22.65 -17.28
C CYS A 82 -15.52 23.01 -17.13
N GLN A 83 -14.79 22.18 -16.38
CA GLN A 83 -13.34 22.27 -16.24
C GLN A 83 -12.66 21.14 -17.02
N LEU A 84 -11.44 21.36 -17.51
CA LEU A 84 -10.65 20.28 -18.09
C LEU A 84 -10.15 19.36 -16.96
N PRO A 85 -10.45 18.05 -17.02
CA PRO A 85 -10.00 17.13 -16.00
C PRO A 85 -8.47 17.07 -15.96
N CYS A 86 -7.94 16.69 -14.79
CA CYS A 86 -6.51 16.58 -14.49
C CYS A 86 -5.69 17.87 -14.44
N GLN A 87 -6.32 19.04 -14.47
CA GLN A 87 -5.59 20.28 -14.21
C GLN A 87 -5.37 20.48 -12.71
N GLY A 88 -4.24 21.09 -12.36
CA GLY A 88 -3.98 21.52 -10.99
C GLY A 88 -3.82 20.38 -9.98
N PHE A 89 -3.14 19.27 -10.33
CA PHE A 89 -2.77 18.21 -9.38
C PHE A 89 -1.29 18.34 -8.99
N CYS A 90 -0.95 18.02 -7.74
CA CYS A 90 0.46 17.94 -7.34
C CYS A 90 1.27 16.92 -8.18
N ALA A 91 0.63 15.85 -8.65
CA ALA A 91 1.21 14.85 -9.54
C ALA A 91 0.91 15.12 -11.03
N GLY A 92 0.56 16.36 -11.40
CA GLY A 92 -0.02 16.71 -12.69
C GLY A 92 0.78 16.25 -13.91
N ALA A 93 2.12 16.38 -13.87
CA ALA A 93 2.98 15.97 -14.99
C ALA A 93 2.82 14.48 -15.36
N THR A 94 2.67 13.62 -14.36
CA THR A 94 2.50 12.17 -14.56
C THR A 94 1.13 11.78 -15.13
N LEU A 95 0.12 12.62 -14.96
CA LEU A 95 -1.27 12.33 -15.33
C LEU A 95 -1.67 12.93 -16.68
N THR A 96 -0.92 13.90 -17.20
CA THR A 96 -1.26 14.65 -18.43
C THR A 96 -1.67 13.78 -19.62
N HIS A 97 -1.04 12.62 -19.80
CA HIS A 97 -1.31 11.72 -20.93
C HIS A 97 -2.60 10.87 -20.79
N LEU A 98 -3.19 10.80 -19.60
CA LEU A 98 -4.36 9.97 -19.29
C LEU A 98 -5.67 10.77 -19.33
N CYS A 99 -5.61 12.05 -19.71
CA CYS A 99 -6.72 12.97 -19.48
C CYS A 99 -7.64 13.06 -20.70
N ASN A 100 -8.94 13.01 -20.41
CA ASN A 100 -9.97 13.24 -21.41
C ASN A 100 -9.88 14.71 -21.87
N PRO A 101 -9.83 14.98 -23.19
CA PRO A 101 -9.82 16.36 -23.69
C PRO A 101 -11.15 17.09 -23.48
N LEU A 102 -12.24 16.38 -23.15
CA LEU A 102 -13.54 16.97 -22.86
C LEU A 102 -13.63 17.39 -21.39
N CYS A 103 -14.29 18.53 -21.16
CA CYS A 103 -14.51 19.03 -19.82
C CYS A 103 -15.46 18.14 -19.00
N ALA A 104 -15.37 18.26 -17.69
CA ALA A 104 -16.29 17.64 -16.74
C ALA A 104 -16.73 18.66 -15.67
N GLU A 105 -17.94 18.49 -15.17
CA GLU A 105 -18.43 19.21 -14.00
C GLU A 105 -17.74 18.74 -12.72
N GLY A 106 -17.31 19.68 -11.87
CA GLY A 106 -16.78 19.35 -10.55
C GLY A 106 -16.11 20.52 -9.84
N CYS A 107 -15.53 20.26 -8.69
CA CYS A 107 -14.76 21.25 -7.95
C CYS A 107 -13.35 21.40 -8.54
N VAL A 108 -12.87 22.64 -8.63
CA VAL A 108 -11.52 23.04 -9.02
C VAL A 108 -10.83 23.71 -7.84
N CYS A 109 -9.53 23.46 -7.66
CA CYS A 109 -8.77 24.21 -6.67
C CYS A 109 -8.68 25.69 -7.07
N ASP A 110 -8.74 26.58 -6.08
CA ASP A 110 -8.54 28.01 -6.29
C ASP A 110 -7.12 28.31 -6.79
N ALA A 111 -6.93 29.48 -7.38
CA ALA A 111 -5.62 29.90 -7.87
C ALA A 111 -4.54 29.82 -6.77
N GLY A 112 -3.44 29.12 -7.06
CA GLY A 112 -2.34 28.87 -6.11
C GLY A 112 -2.47 27.58 -5.31
N TYR A 113 -3.57 26.83 -5.47
CA TYR A 113 -3.79 25.53 -4.85
C TYR A 113 -3.79 24.40 -5.89
N LEU A 114 -3.39 23.22 -5.43
CA LEU A 114 -3.30 22.00 -6.23
C LEU A 114 -3.94 20.83 -5.46
N TRP A 115 -4.55 19.92 -6.21
CA TRP A 115 -5.10 18.68 -5.69
C TRP A 115 -4.00 17.76 -5.16
N SER A 116 -4.14 17.39 -3.89
CA SER A 116 -3.46 16.27 -3.25
C SER A 116 -4.49 15.35 -2.61
N GLY A 117 -4.72 14.21 -3.24
CA GLY A 117 -5.84 13.32 -2.87
C GLY A 117 -7.19 14.04 -3.02
N ASN A 118 -7.86 14.29 -1.90
CA ASN A 118 -9.18 14.94 -1.85
C ASN A 118 -9.15 16.36 -1.28
N LYS A 119 -7.97 17.01 -1.24
CA LYS A 119 -7.81 18.37 -0.70
C LYS A 119 -7.05 19.26 -1.67
N CYS A 120 -7.38 20.55 -1.64
CA CYS A 120 -6.62 21.60 -2.30
C CYS A 120 -5.58 22.17 -1.33
N ILE A 121 -4.30 21.94 -1.64
CA ILE A 121 -3.16 22.37 -0.84
C ILE A 121 -2.29 23.34 -1.64
N ARG A 122 -1.45 24.14 -0.98
CA ARG A 122 -0.54 25.05 -1.69
C ARG A 122 0.53 24.25 -2.44
N HIS A 123 1.03 24.80 -3.54
CA HIS A 123 2.12 24.18 -4.31
C HIS A 123 3.34 23.78 -3.46
N GLU A 124 3.72 24.61 -2.48
CA GLU A 124 4.82 24.36 -1.54
C GLU A 124 4.62 23.11 -0.67
N GLN A 125 3.37 22.68 -0.49
CA GLN A 125 2.98 21.51 0.29
C GLN A 125 2.88 20.25 -0.58
N CYS A 126 3.01 20.36 -1.89
CA CYS A 126 3.15 19.20 -2.75
C CYS A 126 4.47 18.48 -2.45
N GLY A 127 4.47 17.16 -2.62
CA GLY A 127 5.68 16.34 -2.65
C GLY A 127 6.48 16.47 -3.95
N CYS A 128 7.41 15.55 -4.15
CA CYS A 128 8.50 15.63 -5.11
C CYS A 128 8.24 14.77 -6.33
N GLU A 129 8.77 15.18 -7.47
CA GLU A 129 8.82 14.34 -8.67
C GLU A 129 10.25 13.91 -8.99
N HIS A 130 10.45 12.61 -9.24
CA HIS A 130 11.74 12.07 -9.66
C HIS A 130 11.54 10.95 -10.67
N ASN A 131 12.18 11.08 -11.85
CA ASN A 131 12.07 10.15 -12.99
C ASN A 131 10.62 9.82 -13.39
N GLY A 132 9.75 10.83 -13.46
CA GLY A 132 8.35 10.68 -13.83
C GLY A 132 7.49 9.97 -12.78
N ARG A 133 7.96 9.92 -11.52
CA ARG A 133 7.20 9.39 -10.38
C ARG A 133 7.07 10.43 -9.29
N TYR A 134 5.85 10.57 -8.78
CA TYR A 134 5.52 11.44 -7.66
C TYR A 134 5.71 10.72 -6.31
N TYR A 135 6.22 11.43 -5.32
CA TYR A 135 6.43 11.01 -3.93
C TYR A 135 5.84 12.06 -2.99
N ASN A 136 5.22 11.64 -1.90
CA ASN A 136 4.68 12.56 -0.91
C ASN A 136 5.78 13.14 -0.04
N VAL A 137 5.55 14.33 0.52
CA VAL A 137 6.42 14.89 1.56
C VAL A 137 6.51 13.91 2.74
N GLY A 138 7.74 13.63 3.17
CA GLY A 138 8.07 12.66 4.22
C GLY A 138 8.30 11.23 3.72
N ASP A 139 8.08 10.93 2.43
CA ASP A 139 8.35 9.60 1.89
C ASP A 139 9.85 9.26 1.98
N LEU A 140 10.15 8.06 2.46
CA LEU A 140 11.49 7.46 2.54
C LEU A 140 11.51 6.15 1.75
N PHE A 141 12.42 6.02 0.79
CA PHE A 141 12.44 4.86 -0.11
C PHE A 141 13.85 4.53 -0.63
N TRP A 142 14.00 3.31 -1.14
CA TRP A 142 15.22 2.85 -1.79
C TRP A 142 15.12 3.01 -3.30
N LEU A 143 16.25 3.38 -3.92
CA LEU A 143 16.43 3.39 -5.38
C LEU A 143 17.68 2.62 -5.77
N SER A 144 17.80 2.33 -7.08
CA SER A 144 19.00 1.75 -7.70
C SER A 144 19.47 0.47 -6.99
N ASP A 145 18.59 -0.53 -6.87
CA ASP A 145 18.89 -1.81 -6.22
C ASP A 145 19.45 -1.68 -4.80
N CYS A 146 18.82 -0.82 -4.01
CA CYS A 146 19.19 -0.52 -2.62
C CYS A 146 20.62 0.04 -2.45
N THR A 147 21.13 0.76 -3.45
CA THR A 147 22.41 1.50 -3.35
C THR A 147 22.25 2.96 -2.91
N LYS A 148 21.00 3.45 -2.88
CA LYS A 148 20.65 4.80 -2.42
C LYS A 148 19.38 4.77 -1.59
N ARG A 149 19.39 5.56 -0.52
CA ARG A 149 18.19 5.87 0.27
C ARG A 149 17.83 7.32 0.02
N CYS A 150 16.57 7.55 -0.33
CA CYS A 150 16.09 8.87 -0.71
C CYS A 150 14.91 9.31 0.15
N SER A 151 14.78 10.63 0.33
CA SER A 151 13.65 11.28 0.97
C SER A 151 13.08 12.41 0.10
N CYS A 152 11.77 12.61 0.23
CA CYS A 152 11.10 13.79 -0.30
C CYS A 152 10.77 14.75 0.84
N GLU A 153 11.42 15.91 0.90
CA GLU A 153 11.23 16.88 2.00
C GLU A 153 10.18 17.94 1.67
N ASN A 154 10.09 18.35 0.41
CA ASN A 154 9.11 19.32 -0.12
C ASN A 154 9.15 19.28 -1.66
N SER A 155 8.26 20.03 -2.31
CA SER A 155 8.13 20.07 -3.78
C SER A 155 9.44 20.29 -4.56
N SER A 156 10.44 20.91 -3.95
CA SER A 156 11.73 21.23 -4.59
C SER A 156 12.92 20.44 -4.05
N THR A 157 12.72 19.62 -3.02
CA THR A 157 13.82 19.01 -2.27
C THR A 157 13.69 17.49 -2.26
N PHE A 158 14.39 16.86 -3.18
CA PHE A 158 14.56 15.42 -3.28
C PHE A 158 16.02 15.07 -2.91
N LEU A 159 16.22 14.37 -1.79
CA LEU A 159 17.55 14.08 -1.26
C LEU A 159 17.81 12.59 -1.37
N CYS A 160 18.98 12.20 -1.88
CA CYS A 160 19.44 10.82 -1.88
C CYS A 160 20.83 10.74 -1.28
N VAL A 161 21.02 9.77 -0.39
CA VAL A 161 22.32 9.43 0.19
C VAL A 161 22.73 8.01 -0.24
N PRO A 162 24.02 7.76 -0.51
CA PRO A 162 24.52 6.40 -0.68
C PRO A 162 24.20 5.56 0.56
N ALA A 163 23.67 4.37 0.33
CA ALA A 163 23.34 3.42 1.39
C ALA A 163 23.38 1.99 0.82
N SER A 164 23.57 1.00 1.67
CA SER A 164 23.51 -0.41 1.28
C SER A 164 22.78 -1.23 2.33
N CYS A 165 22.31 -2.42 1.92
CA CYS A 165 21.73 -3.36 2.84
C CYS A 165 22.78 -3.86 3.84
N ASN A 166 22.37 -4.06 5.10
CA ASN A 166 23.24 -4.62 6.11
C ASN A 166 23.60 -6.08 5.78
N PRO A 167 24.71 -6.63 6.32
CA PRO A 167 25.01 -8.06 6.19
C PRO A 167 23.82 -8.94 6.61
N GLY A 168 23.47 -9.93 5.78
CA GLY A 168 22.29 -10.80 5.98
C GLY A 168 20.96 -10.24 5.45
N GLN A 169 20.98 -9.03 4.88
CA GLN A 169 19.85 -8.49 4.14
C GLN A 169 20.07 -8.60 2.63
N GLN A 170 18.98 -8.82 1.89
CA GLN A 170 18.96 -8.76 0.44
C GLN A 170 18.03 -7.64 -0.02
N CYS A 171 18.42 -6.95 -1.10
CA CYS A 171 17.53 -6.00 -1.76
C CYS A 171 16.42 -6.77 -2.49
N ALA A 172 15.17 -6.53 -2.11
CA ALA A 172 14.03 -7.21 -2.70
C ALA A 172 12.81 -6.28 -2.74
N ILE A 173 11.87 -6.58 -3.63
CA ILE A 173 10.56 -5.94 -3.68
C ILE A 173 9.60 -6.75 -2.81
N GLN A 174 8.95 -6.08 -1.85
CA GLN A 174 7.88 -6.67 -1.04
C GLN A 174 6.75 -5.65 -0.95
N ASP A 175 5.51 -6.09 -1.19
CA ASP A 175 4.32 -5.22 -1.21
C ASP A 175 4.48 -4.01 -2.16
N GLY A 176 5.12 -4.24 -3.31
CA GLY A 176 5.38 -3.21 -4.33
C GLY A 176 6.45 -2.18 -3.95
N LYS A 177 7.16 -2.34 -2.82
CA LYS A 177 8.22 -1.43 -2.37
C LYS A 177 9.58 -2.13 -2.36
N LEU A 178 10.56 -1.51 -3.01
CA LEU A 178 11.97 -1.93 -2.96
C LEU A 178 12.57 -1.61 -1.59
N GLY A 179 13.31 -2.56 -1.02
CA GLY A 179 14.12 -2.28 0.16
C GLY A 179 14.93 -3.46 0.65
N CYS A 180 15.75 -3.22 1.68
CA CYS A 180 16.55 -4.24 2.33
C CYS A 180 15.68 -5.12 3.23
N LYS A 181 15.69 -6.43 2.97
CA LYS A 181 14.91 -7.43 3.68
C LYS A 181 15.82 -8.44 4.33
N ASN A 182 15.55 -8.79 5.58
CA ASN A 182 16.28 -9.86 6.27
C ASN A 182 15.97 -11.20 5.61
N GLN A 183 16.99 -12.00 5.33
CA GLN A 183 16.81 -13.42 4.99
C GLN A 183 16.68 -14.31 6.25
N LEU A 184 16.20 -13.79 7.38
CA LEU A 184 16.04 -14.62 8.58
C LEU A 184 14.87 -15.59 8.38
N THR A 185 15.20 -16.83 8.03
CA THR A 185 14.27 -17.95 7.98
C THR A 185 14.38 -18.76 9.28
N THR A 186 13.35 -19.57 9.57
CA THR A 186 13.28 -20.35 10.80
C THR A 186 13.41 -21.84 10.47
N CYS A 187 14.38 -22.51 11.08
CA CYS A 187 14.39 -23.97 11.18
C CYS A 187 13.60 -24.36 12.42
N THR A 188 12.61 -25.24 12.26
CA THR A 188 11.76 -25.70 13.37
C THR A 188 11.90 -27.20 13.55
N VAL A 189 12.11 -27.63 14.80
CA VAL A 189 12.05 -29.05 15.17
C VAL A 189 10.96 -29.22 16.21
N SER A 190 10.01 -30.11 15.95
CA SER A 190 8.82 -30.25 16.81
C SER A 190 8.35 -31.70 16.96
N GLY A 191 7.78 -32.02 18.12
CA GLY A 191 7.01 -33.24 18.37
C GLY A 191 7.75 -34.57 18.16
N ASP A 192 7.03 -35.52 17.56
CA ASP A 192 7.49 -36.80 17.01
C ASP A 192 8.30 -36.52 15.74
N PRO A 193 9.63 -36.45 15.82
CA PRO A 193 10.45 -35.36 15.32
C PRO A 193 10.19 -35.04 13.84
N HIS A 194 9.50 -33.92 13.65
CA HIS A 194 9.30 -33.22 12.40
C HIS A 194 10.33 -32.10 12.29
N TYR A 195 11.12 -32.14 11.22
CA TYR A 195 12.12 -31.14 10.90
C TYR A 195 11.63 -30.31 9.73
N PHE A 196 11.53 -29.00 9.94
CA PHE A 196 11.28 -27.99 8.91
C PHE A 196 12.58 -27.22 8.71
N THR A 197 13.20 -27.38 7.55
CA THR A 197 14.48 -26.75 7.23
C THR A 197 14.30 -25.26 6.90
N PHE A 198 15.41 -24.51 6.86
CA PHE A 198 15.41 -23.08 6.56
C PHE A 198 14.83 -22.71 5.19
N ASP A 199 14.87 -23.63 4.23
CA ASP A 199 14.30 -23.53 2.88
C ASP A 199 12.88 -24.12 2.77
N GLY A 200 12.30 -24.59 3.88
CA GLY A 200 10.92 -25.08 3.96
C GLY A 200 10.73 -26.56 3.61
N ALA A 201 11.81 -27.33 3.41
CA ALA A 201 11.70 -28.78 3.24
C ALA A 201 11.30 -29.46 4.56
N ILE A 202 10.64 -30.61 4.44
CA ILE A 202 10.11 -31.37 5.57
C ILE A 202 10.80 -32.73 5.62
N ALA A 203 11.31 -33.09 6.80
CA ALA A 203 11.84 -34.41 7.07
C ALA A 203 11.26 -34.99 8.37
N HIS A 204 11.09 -36.31 8.38
CA HIS A 204 10.65 -37.08 9.54
C HIS A 204 11.75 -38.05 9.93
N PHE A 205 12.21 -38.01 11.18
CA PHE A 205 13.38 -38.80 11.55
C PHE A 205 13.37 -39.31 12.99
N GLN A 206 13.06 -40.60 13.15
CA GLN A 206 12.85 -41.29 14.43
C GLN A 206 14.14 -41.75 15.15
N GLY A 207 15.24 -41.02 15.00
CA GLY A 207 16.50 -41.34 15.66
C GLY A 207 16.49 -41.03 17.16
N SER A 208 17.21 -41.82 17.97
CA SER A 208 17.32 -41.66 19.44
C SER A 208 18.71 -41.20 19.91
N CYS A 209 19.41 -40.45 19.07
CA CYS A 209 20.76 -39.92 19.35
C CYS A 209 20.73 -38.38 19.51
N ALA A 210 21.92 -37.80 19.67
CA ALA A 210 22.15 -36.37 19.54
C ALA A 210 22.46 -36.03 18.08
N TYR A 211 21.72 -35.08 17.52
CA TYR A 211 21.85 -34.65 16.13
C TYR A 211 22.11 -33.15 16.06
N GLU A 212 23.02 -32.78 15.17
CA GLU A 212 23.31 -31.38 14.90
C GLU A 212 22.21 -30.78 14.03
N ILE A 213 21.56 -29.74 14.54
CA ILE A 213 20.42 -29.09 13.89
C ILE A 213 20.89 -27.95 12.99
N SER A 214 21.84 -27.16 13.49
CA SER A 214 22.43 -26.06 12.76
C SER A 214 23.78 -25.69 13.36
N ASN A 215 24.71 -25.31 12.49
CA ASN A 215 26.00 -24.78 12.87
C ASN A 215 26.39 -23.63 11.93
N THR A 216 27.41 -22.88 12.30
CA THR A 216 28.12 -22.01 11.35
C THR A 216 29.19 -22.81 10.57
N PRO A 217 29.16 -22.84 9.23
CA PRO A 217 30.18 -23.52 8.44
C PRO A 217 31.51 -22.75 8.47
N ASN A 218 32.60 -23.41 8.88
CA ASN A 218 34.00 -22.98 8.88
C ASN A 218 34.35 -21.58 9.46
N SER A 219 35.15 -21.61 10.52
CA SER A 219 35.48 -20.54 11.47
C SER A 219 36.44 -19.46 10.93
N SER A 220 35.93 -18.53 10.12
CA SER A 220 36.58 -17.24 9.84
C SER A 220 35.87 -16.05 10.52
N LEU A 221 34.80 -16.29 11.27
CA LEU A 221 33.96 -15.25 11.87
C LEU A 221 34.33 -15.04 13.34
N ASP A 222 34.23 -13.78 13.80
CA ASP A 222 34.34 -13.41 15.22
C ASP A 222 33.30 -14.13 16.10
N PHE A 223 32.27 -14.70 15.50
CA PHE A 223 31.18 -15.44 16.15
C PHE A 223 30.95 -16.79 15.45
N SER A 224 30.76 -17.85 16.24
CA SER A 224 30.27 -19.15 15.76
C SER A 224 29.24 -19.72 16.72
N PHE A 225 28.34 -20.55 16.19
CA PHE A 225 27.37 -21.27 16.99
C PHE A 225 27.20 -22.71 16.52
N ARG A 226 26.72 -23.54 17.45
CA ARG A 226 26.36 -24.92 17.20
C ARG A 226 25.14 -25.27 18.04
N VAL A 227 24.11 -25.82 17.41
CA VAL A 227 22.89 -26.28 18.06
C VAL A 227 22.73 -27.78 17.86
N VAL A 228 22.65 -28.53 18.95
CA VAL A 228 22.44 -29.98 18.94
C VAL A 228 21.17 -30.31 19.71
N ALA A 229 20.29 -31.11 19.11
CA ALA A 229 19.12 -31.65 19.78
C ALA A 229 19.32 -33.14 20.07
N THR A 230 19.05 -33.55 21.30
CA THR A 230 19.07 -34.95 21.71
C THR A 230 17.66 -35.50 21.75
N ASN A 231 17.42 -36.51 20.93
CA ASN A 231 16.15 -37.22 20.86
C ASN A 231 16.19 -38.47 21.73
N LYS A 232 15.09 -38.78 22.41
CA LYS A 232 14.93 -40.02 23.18
C LYS A 232 13.54 -40.59 23.00
N ASN A 233 13.41 -41.91 23.08
CA ASN A 233 12.11 -42.56 23.15
C ASN A 233 11.43 -42.24 24.47
N PHE A 234 10.12 -41.99 24.42
CA PHE A 234 9.30 -41.83 25.61
C PHE A 234 8.18 -42.88 25.60
N ARG A 235 8.32 -43.90 26.45
CA ARG A 235 7.43 -45.08 26.58
C ARG A 235 7.36 -46.00 25.34
N ASN A 236 7.28 -45.44 24.14
CA ASN A 236 7.24 -46.18 22.87
C ASN A 236 8.63 -46.17 22.20
N PRO A 237 9.27 -47.34 21.97
CA PRO A 237 10.60 -47.41 21.36
C PRO A 237 10.60 -47.09 19.85
N ARG A 238 9.43 -46.96 19.21
CA ARG A 238 9.32 -46.63 17.77
C ARG A 238 9.29 -45.13 17.47
N VAL A 239 9.09 -44.31 18.50
CA VAL A 239 8.91 -42.86 18.37
C VAL A 239 9.87 -42.16 19.30
N SER A 240 10.62 -41.18 18.79
CA SER A 240 11.49 -40.34 19.60
C SER A 240 10.90 -38.94 19.79
N PHE A 241 11.39 -38.22 20.81
CA PHE A 241 11.04 -36.82 21.07
C PHE A 241 12.29 -36.05 21.48
N ILE A 242 12.32 -34.75 21.20
CA ILE A 242 13.40 -33.88 21.68
C ILE A 242 13.32 -33.83 23.21
N TYR A 243 14.41 -34.23 23.86
CA TYR A 243 14.52 -34.25 25.32
C TYR A 243 15.42 -33.12 25.86
N ARG A 244 16.43 -32.75 25.07
CA ARG A 244 17.47 -31.80 25.47
C ARG A 244 18.01 -31.05 24.26
N VAL A 245 18.27 -29.76 24.42
CA VAL A 245 18.95 -28.93 23.42
C VAL A 245 20.21 -28.33 24.05
N ASP A 246 21.33 -28.53 23.39
CA ASP A 246 22.62 -27.94 23.73
C ASP A 246 22.97 -26.88 22.69
N ILE A 247 23.30 -25.68 23.17
CA ILE A 247 23.68 -24.53 22.34
C ILE A 247 25.07 -24.09 22.77
N TRP A 248 26.02 -24.15 21.84
CA TRP A 248 27.35 -23.56 22.03
C TRP A 248 27.42 -22.26 21.24
N LEU A 249 27.87 -21.21 21.92
CA LEU A 249 28.10 -19.90 21.37
C LEU A 249 29.56 -19.54 21.61
N THR A 250 30.29 -19.17 20.57
CA THR A 250 31.68 -18.73 20.67
C THR A 250 31.79 -17.34 20.07
N PHE A 251 32.38 -16.41 20.80
CA PHE A 251 32.64 -15.05 20.34
C PHE A 251 34.06 -14.63 20.72
N LYS A 252 34.95 -14.53 19.73
CA LYS A 252 36.38 -14.28 19.92
C LYS A 252 37.01 -15.25 20.94
N GLN A 253 37.28 -14.78 22.16
CA GLN A 253 37.87 -15.56 23.25
C GLN A 253 36.83 -16.15 24.21
N PHE A 254 35.59 -15.66 24.15
CA PHE A 254 34.53 -16.12 25.04
C PHE A 254 33.77 -17.30 24.43
N SER A 255 33.44 -18.26 25.27
CA SER A 255 32.54 -19.36 24.91
C SER A 255 31.46 -19.53 25.96
N SER A 256 30.25 -19.84 25.52
CA SER A 256 29.12 -20.15 26.39
C SER A 256 28.45 -21.44 25.92
N HIS A 257 28.07 -22.27 26.87
CA HIS A 257 27.30 -23.49 26.67
C HIS A 257 25.99 -23.38 27.44
N VAL A 258 24.89 -23.37 26.70
CA VAL A 258 23.53 -23.32 27.23
C VAL A 258 22.87 -24.68 27.05
N VAL A 259 22.23 -25.17 28.11
CA VAL A 259 21.50 -26.44 28.09
C VAL A 259 20.05 -26.20 28.46
N LEU A 260 19.17 -26.63 27.58
CA LEU A 260 17.72 -26.62 27.76
C LEU A 260 17.24 -28.06 27.91
N GLU A 261 16.59 -28.38 29.02
CA GLU A 261 15.95 -29.67 29.26
C GLU A 261 14.48 -29.43 29.63
N GLN A 262 13.59 -30.31 29.15
CA GLN A 262 12.17 -30.15 29.41
C GLN A 262 11.86 -30.15 30.92
N GLY A 263 11.17 -29.11 31.39
CA GLY A 263 10.75 -28.98 32.79
C GLY A 263 11.88 -28.70 33.78
N LYS A 264 13.04 -28.22 33.32
CA LYS A 264 14.18 -27.86 34.17
C LYS A 264 14.67 -26.44 33.91
N ASP A 265 15.36 -25.90 34.90
CA ASP A 265 16.03 -24.60 34.77
C ASP A 265 17.11 -24.65 33.69
N VAL A 266 17.24 -23.53 32.98
CA VAL A 266 18.26 -23.32 31.96
C VAL A 266 19.63 -23.27 32.62
N LYS A 267 20.56 -24.11 32.15
CA LYS A 267 21.94 -24.12 32.65
C LYS A 267 22.84 -23.38 31.66
N VAL A 268 23.56 -22.38 32.14
CA VAL A 268 24.53 -21.61 31.35
C VAL A 268 25.92 -21.78 31.98
N LYS A 269 26.89 -22.18 31.17
CA LYS A 269 28.31 -22.20 31.54
C LYS A 269 29.08 -21.29 30.61
N THR A 270 29.86 -20.37 31.16
CA THR A 270 30.67 -19.43 30.38
C THR A 270 32.13 -19.62 30.72
N THR A 271 32.96 -19.58 29.69
CA THR A 271 34.43 -19.68 29.76
C THR A 271 35.03 -18.50 29.02
N SER A 272 36.01 -17.86 29.67
CA SER A 272 36.76 -16.69 29.20
C SER A 272 38.19 -17.06 28.87
#